data_AF-A0A8X6NKU1-F1
#
_entry.id   AF-A0A8X6NKU1-F1
#
_cell.length_a   1.000
_cell.length_b   1.000
_cell.length_c   1.000
_cell.angle_alpha   90.00
_cell.angle_beta   90.00
_cell.angle_gamma   90.00
#
_symmetry.space_group_name_H-M   'P 1'
#
loop_
_entity.id
_entity.type
_entity.pdbx_description
1 polymer ?
#
loop_
_entity_poly.entity_id
_entity_poly.type
_entity_poly.pdbx_seq_one_letter_code
_entity_poly.pdbx_strand_id
1 'polypeptide(L)'
;MPREKMFDPDFQKTFTEAIYKENDIRLKWNLKYGPRFKRSGGVKWDEDPDVSDEEEEKEMKVCLYHPPSDRKIPAKEERSWPASTEKEAKTIARVELPPAVMKPVNRESKQLLYHGLSHDGEGRALYLSHRYKKTPMERFYFPIVSSWEYGWDYGSNEAFECPKHGRS
;
A
#
# COMPACT_ATOMS: atom_id res chain seq x y z
N MET A 1 10.41 -24.37 20.07
CA MET A 1 10.49 -25.62 19.27
C MET A 1 9.38 -25.63 18.21
N PRO A 2 9.64 -25.14 16.98
CA PRO A 2 8.65 -25.11 15.89
C PRO A 2 8.87 -26.16 14.80
N ARG A 3 10.10 -26.71 14.67
CA ARG A 3 10.48 -27.61 13.56
C ARG A 3 9.98 -29.05 13.71
N GLU A 4 9.77 -29.53 14.94
CA GLU A 4 9.32 -30.91 15.19
C GLU A 4 7.87 -31.14 14.75
N LYS A 5 7.03 -30.09 14.74
CA LYS A 5 5.62 -30.18 14.33
C LYS A 5 5.40 -30.26 12.82
N MET A 6 6.39 -29.92 11.99
CA MET A 6 6.27 -29.96 10.53
C MET A 6 6.26 -31.40 9.97
N PHE A 7 6.79 -32.36 10.72
CA PHE A 7 6.83 -33.78 10.35
C PHE A 7 5.76 -34.63 11.04
N ASP A 8 4.86 -34.00 11.80
CA ASP A 8 3.73 -34.68 12.41
C ASP A 8 2.67 -35.01 11.33
N PRO A 9 2.29 -36.29 11.14
CA PRO A 9 1.30 -36.69 10.14
C PRO A 9 -0.05 -35.99 10.31
N ASP A 10 -0.45 -35.69 11.55
CA ASP A 10 -1.71 -35.02 11.81
C ASP A 10 -1.63 -33.53 11.43
N PHE A 11 -0.49 -32.90 11.70
CA PHE A 11 -0.23 -31.53 11.23
C PHE A 11 -0.24 -31.46 9.70
N GLN A 12 0.41 -32.40 9.02
CA GLN A 12 0.42 -32.46 7.55
C GLN A 12 -1.00 -32.60 6.98
N LYS A 13 -1.85 -33.43 7.57
CA LYS A 13 -3.26 -33.59 7.17
C LYS A 13 -4.07 -32.30 7.35
N THR A 14 -3.92 -31.63 8.49
CA THR A 14 -4.63 -30.36 8.70
C THR A 14 -4.18 -29.28 7.74
N PHE A 15 -2.89 -29.26 7.39
CA PHE A 15 -2.32 -28.30 6.45
C PHE A 15 -2.79 -28.58 5.01
N THR A 16 -2.84 -29.83 4.57
CA THR A 16 -3.39 -30.19 3.26
C THR A 16 -4.88 -29.89 3.19
N GLU A 17 -5.65 -30.19 4.24
CA GLU A 17 -7.07 -29.83 4.33
C GLU A 17 -7.28 -28.31 4.22
N ALA A 18 -6.43 -27.51 4.88
CA ALA A 18 -6.47 -26.05 4.79
C ALA A 18 -6.23 -25.56 3.36
N ILE A 19 -5.25 -26.13 2.65
CA ILE A 19 -4.95 -25.82 1.24
C ILE A 19 -6.16 -26.15 0.35
N TYR A 20 -6.77 -27.33 0.53
CA TYR A 20 -7.93 -27.72 -0.29
C TYR A 20 -9.13 -26.80 -0.07
N LYS A 21 -9.43 -26.44 1.19
CA LYS A 21 -10.49 -25.48 1.52
C LYS A 21 -10.23 -24.11 0.92
N GLU A 22 -9.00 -23.64 0.99
CA GLU A 22 -8.60 -22.37 0.39
C GLU A 22 -8.78 -22.39 -1.13
N ASN A 23 -8.30 -23.45 -1.80
CA ASN A 23 -8.46 -23.62 -3.24
C ASN A 23 -9.93 -23.65 -3.67
N ASP A 24 -10.79 -24.36 -2.94
CA ASP A 24 -12.23 -24.37 -3.17
C ASP A 24 -12.85 -22.98 -3.06
N ILE A 25 -12.47 -22.20 -2.04
CA ILE A 25 -12.95 -20.83 -1.84
C ILE A 25 -12.49 -19.94 -2.99
N ARG A 26 -11.21 -20.03 -3.39
CA ARG A 26 -10.62 -19.28 -4.50
C ARG A 26 -11.31 -19.62 -5.82
N LEU A 27 -11.58 -20.89 -6.10
CA LEU A 27 -12.30 -21.34 -7.30
C LEU A 27 -13.74 -20.81 -7.31
N LYS A 28 -14.49 -20.97 -6.20
CA LYS A 28 -15.86 -20.44 -6.08
C LYS A 28 -15.90 -18.92 -6.27
N TRP A 29 -14.92 -18.21 -5.71
CA TRP A 29 -14.79 -16.77 -5.88
C TRP A 29 -14.47 -16.41 -7.34
N ASN A 30 -13.51 -17.08 -7.97
CA ASN A 30 -13.11 -16.82 -9.36
C ASN A 30 -14.25 -17.13 -10.33
N LEU A 31 -15.04 -18.19 -10.11
CA LEU A 31 -16.25 -18.47 -10.90
C LEU A 31 -17.28 -17.33 -10.81
N LYS A 32 -17.45 -16.72 -9.63
CA LYS A 32 -18.46 -15.67 -9.39
C LYS A 32 -18.00 -14.27 -9.83
N TYR A 33 -16.72 -13.97 -9.71
CA TYR A 33 -16.16 -12.61 -9.88
C TYR A 33 -15.06 -12.51 -10.95
N GLY A 34 -14.41 -13.62 -11.30
CA GLY A 34 -13.33 -13.67 -12.30
C GLY A 34 -13.71 -13.10 -13.66
N PRO A 35 -14.89 -13.41 -14.24
CA PRO A 35 -15.32 -12.81 -15.50
C PRO A 35 -15.54 -11.29 -15.43
N ARG A 36 -15.74 -10.72 -14.24
CA ARG A 36 -15.85 -9.25 -14.05
C ARG A 36 -14.47 -8.60 -14.05
N PHE A 37 -13.47 -9.31 -13.54
CA PHE A 37 -12.09 -8.84 -13.47
C PHE A 37 -11.35 -8.99 -14.81
N LYS A 38 -11.61 -10.06 -15.58
CA LYS A 38 -11.09 -10.22 -16.95
C LYS A 38 -11.59 -9.13 -17.91
N ARG A 39 -12.81 -8.62 -17.69
CA ARG A 39 -13.41 -7.54 -18.50
C ARG A 39 -12.90 -6.14 -18.17
N SER A 40 -12.28 -5.93 -17.00
CA SER A 40 -11.86 -4.60 -16.54
C SER A 40 -10.39 -4.26 -16.85
N GLY A 41 -9.76 -4.93 -17.81
CA GLY A 41 -8.36 -4.63 -18.20
C GLY A 41 -7.33 -5.13 -17.18
N GLY A 42 -7.52 -6.33 -16.65
CA GLY A 42 -6.55 -6.98 -15.76
C GLY A 42 -5.51 -7.78 -16.55
N VAL A 43 -4.23 -7.45 -16.30
CA VAL A 43 -3.00 -8.18 -16.68
C VAL A 43 -3.24 -9.66 -17.00
N LYS A 44 -2.88 -10.07 -18.22
CA LYS A 44 -2.81 -11.48 -18.63
C LYS A 44 -1.71 -12.17 -17.81
N TRP A 45 -2.09 -12.85 -16.73
CA TRP A 45 -1.24 -13.85 -16.12
C TRP A 45 -1.43 -15.12 -16.95
N ASP A 46 -0.41 -15.43 -17.74
CA ASP A 46 -0.13 -16.72 -18.37
C ASP A 46 -1.32 -17.34 -19.13
N GLU A 47 -1.42 -17.01 -20.42
CA GLU A 47 -2.11 -17.89 -21.37
C GLU A 47 -1.16 -19.05 -21.71
N ASP A 48 -1.65 -20.28 -21.54
CA ASP A 48 -0.96 -21.52 -21.91
C ASP A 48 -0.53 -21.48 -23.40
N PRO A 49 0.68 -21.91 -23.75
CA PRO A 49 1.20 -21.84 -25.11
C PRO A 49 0.67 -23.00 -25.95
N ASP A 50 -0.61 -22.99 -26.34
CA ASP A 50 -1.10 -23.94 -27.34
C ASP A 50 -2.42 -23.53 -28.01
N VAL A 51 -2.43 -22.43 -28.79
CA VAL A 51 -3.39 -22.28 -29.91
C VAL A 51 -2.76 -21.45 -31.02
N SER A 52 -2.39 -22.17 -32.09
CA SER A 52 -2.31 -21.77 -33.51
C SER A 52 -2.16 -20.28 -33.81
N ASP A 53 -0.96 -19.93 -34.28
CA ASP A 53 -0.74 -18.82 -35.20
C ASP A 53 -1.77 -18.88 -36.33
N GLU A 54 -2.58 -17.83 -36.49
CA GLU A 54 -3.05 -17.26 -37.76
C GLU A 54 -4.14 -16.22 -37.47
N GLU A 55 -3.90 -14.99 -37.93
CA GLU A 55 -4.87 -13.88 -38.01
C GLU A 55 -5.20 -13.12 -36.72
N GLU A 56 -4.35 -12.17 -36.34
CA GLU A 56 -4.81 -10.78 -36.12
C GLU A 56 -3.60 -9.83 -35.94
N GLU A 57 -2.93 -9.55 -37.05
CA GLU A 57 -2.17 -8.31 -37.20
C GLU A 57 -3.17 -7.14 -37.34
N LYS A 58 -3.51 -6.48 -36.23
CA LYS A 58 -4.03 -5.10 -36.28
C LYS A 58 -3.34 -4.24 -35.23
N GLU A 59 -2.55 -3.32 -35.77
CA GLU A 59 -1.73 -2.32 -35.10
C GLU A 59 -2.44 -1.64 -33.92
N MET A 60 -2.00 -1.97 -32.71
CA MET A 60 -2.12 -1.08 -31.55
C MET A 60 -0.72 -0.77 -31.06
N LYS A 61 -0.24 0.44 -31.35
CA LYS A 61 1.07 0.95 -30.93
C LYS A 61 1.05 1.22 -29.42
N VAL A 62 1.12 0.15 -28.64
CA VAL A 62 1.48 0.19 -27.22
C VAL A 62 2.99 0.41 -27.15
N CYS A 63 3.42 1.41 -26.40
CA CYS A 63 4.84 1.67 -26.13
C CYS A 63 5.46 0.44 -25.44
N LEU A 64 6.03 -0.47 -26.22
CA LEU A 64 6.90 -1.53 -25.72
C LEU A 64 8.13 -0.87 -25.11
N TYR A 65 8.36 -1.19 -23.83
CA TYR A 65 9.66 -1.01 -23.19
C TYR A 65 10.75 -1.62 -24.07
N HIS A 66 11.68 -0.81 -24.56
CA HIS A 66 12.97 -1.33 -24.99
C HIS A 66 13.72 -1.79 -23.73
N PRO A 67 14.34 -2.99 -23.74
CA PRO A 67 15.27 -3.34 -22.68
C PRO A 67 16.38 -2.29 -22.64
N PRO A 68 16.79 -1.81 -21.45
CA PRO A 68 17.86 -0.83 -21.37
C PRO A 68 19.11 -1.45 -21.99
N SER A 69 19.70 -0.75 -22.96
CA SER A 69 21.02 -1.07 -23.51
C SER A 69 22.04 -1.09 -22.38
N ASP A 70 23.02 -2.00 -22.50
CA ASP A 70 24.13 -2.17 -21.57
C ASP A 70 24.84 -0.83 -21.29
N ARG A 71 24.38 -0.14 -20.24
CA ARG A 71 25.09 1.00 -19.69
C ARG A 71 26.22 0.43 -18.84
N LYS A 72 27.45 0.62 -19.30
CA LYS A 72 28.65 0.35 -18.51
C LYS A 72 28.48 1.06 -17.16
N ILE A 73 28.42 0.26 -16.09
CA ILE A 73 28.35 0.75 -14.71
C ILE A 73 29.63 1.58 -14.48
N PRO A 74 29.56 2.87 -14.10
CA PRO A 74 30.75 3.60 -13.71
C PRO A 74 31.38 2.91 -12.50
N ALA A 75 32.70 2.72 -12.55
CA ALA A 75 33.46 2.08 -11.50
C ALA A 75 33.13 2.70 -10.14
N LYS A 76 32.90 1.83 -9.17
CA LYS A 76 32.48 2.12 -7.81
C LYS A 76 33.47 3.07 -7.16
N GLU A 77 33.20 4.37 -7.20
CA GLU A 77 33.89 5.33 -6.34
C GLU A 77 33.43 5.02 -4.91
N GLU A 78 34.36 4.59 -4.07
CA GLU A 78 34.08 4.28 -2.67
C GLU A 78 33.58 5.55 -2.00
N ARG A 79 32.27 5.64 -1.85
CA ARG A 79 31.60 6.63 -1.03
C ARG A 79 32.04 6.40 0.40
N SER A 80 33.14 7.03 0.79
CA SER A 80 33.57 7.11 2.18
C SER A 80 32.46 7.84 2.95
N TRP A 81 31.81 7.10 3.84
CA TRP A 81 30.91 7.70 4.81
C TRP A 81 31.70 8.74 5.60
N PRO A 82 31.18 9.95 5.86
CA PRO A 82 31.85 10.88 6.75
C PRO A 82 31.99 10.19 8.11
N ALA A 83 33.22 10.10 8.59
CA ALA A 83 33.53 9.60 9.92
C ALA A 83 32.68 10.39 10.93
N SER A 84 31.96 9.66 11.78
CA SER A 84 31.03 10.15 12.78
C SER A 84 31.63 11.34 13.54
N THR A 85 31.16 12.55 13.23
CA THR A 85 31.30 13.69 14.13
C THR A 85 30.43 13.42 15.35
N GLU A 86 30.99 13.69 16.53
CA GLU A 86 30.44 13.36 17.84
C GLU A 86 28.96 13.74 17.95
N LYS A 87 28.12 12.73 18.19
CA LYS A 87 26.70 12.94 18.46
C LYS A 87 26.59 13.52 19.86
N GLU A 88 26.24 14.80 19.96
CA GLU A 88 25.61 15.31 21.18
C GLU A 88 24.37 14.45 21.45
N ALA A 89 24.48 13.58 22.45
CA ALA A 89 23.37 12.77 22.92
C ALA A 89 22.38 13.68 23.64
N LYS A 90 21.51 14.34 22.86
CA LYS A 90 20.21 14.79 23.37
C LYS A 90 19.41 13.53 23.66
N THR A 91 19.58 13.03 24.88
CA THR A 91 18.74 11.99 25.46
C THR A 91 17.30 12.48 25.41
N ILE A 92 16.55 11.96 24.44
CA ILE A 92 15.11 12.18 24.35
C ILE A 92 14.54 11.63 25.66
N ALA A 93 13.93 12.49 26.47
CA ALA A 93 13.31 12.09 27.72
C ALA A 93 12.36 10.92 27.46
N ARG A 94 12.57 9.81 28.19
CA ARG A 94 11.75 8.62 28.07
C ARG A 94 10.34 8.98 28.55
N VAL A 95 9.42 9.13 27.61
CA VAL A 95 8.00 9.37 27.90
C VAL A 95 7.48 8.12 28.61
N GLU A 96 7.09 8.24 29.88
CA GLU A 96 6.68 7.11 30.74
C GLU A 96 5.34 6.47 30.33
N LEU A 97 4.55 7.18 29.53
CA LEU A 97 3.35 6.67 28.88
C LEU A 97 3.63 6.55 27.38
N PRO A 98 3.24 5.46 26.70
CA PRO A 98 3.25 5.46 25.24
C PRO A 98 2.46 6.71 24.81
N PRO A 99 3.06 7.61 24.01
CA PRO A 99 2.38 8.82 23.59
C PRO A 99 1.04 8.39 23.01
N ALA A 100 -0.05 9.00 23.49
CA ALA A 100 -1.38 8.76 22.95
C ALA A 100 -1.25 8.83 21.43
N VAL A 101 -1.67 7.77 20.74
CA VAL A 101 -1.35 7.59 19.31
C VAL A 101 -1.74 8.84 18.51
N MET A 102 -2.81 9.53 18.94
CA MET A 102 -3.35 10.76 18.36
C MET A 102 -2.98 12.06 19.12
N LYS A 103 -2.82 13.15 18.37
CA LYS A 103 -2.74 14.52 18.89
C LYS A 103 -4.06 14.97 19.51
N PRO A 104 -4.04 15.82 20.56
CA PRO A 104 -5.25 16.36 21.17
C PRO A 104 -6.12 17.08 20.14
N VAL A 105 -7.42 17.05 20.37
CA VAL A 105 -8.40 17.65 19.46
C VAL A 105 -8.59 19.12 19.81
N ASN A 106 -8.69 19.98 18.78
CA ASN A 106 -9.01 21.39 19.00
C ASN A 106 -10.36 21.53 19.73
N ARG A 107 -10.48 22.56 20.56
CA ARG A 107 -11.66 22.83 21.39
C ARG A 107 -12.93 22.98 20.55
N GLU A 108 -12.84 23.71 19.44
CA GLU A 108 -13.94 23.91 18.49
C GLU A 108 -14.48 22.58 17.97
N SER A 109 -13.59 21.70 17.46
CA SER A 109 -13.99 20.39 16.99
C SER A 109 -14.57 19.53 18.12
N LYS A 110 -14.05 19.66 19.36
CA LYS A 110 -14.55 18.90 20.51
C LYS A 110 -15.94 19.36 20.96
N GLN A 111 -16.28 20.64 20.80
CA GLN A 111 -17.63 21.17 21.09
C GLN A 111 -18.69 20.53 20.21
N LEU A 112 -18.35 20.18 18.96
CA LEU A 112 -19.25 19.51 18.03
C LEU A 112 -19.81 18.20 18.60
N LEU A 113 -19.09 17.48 19.47
CA LEU A 113 -19.62 16.26 20.08
C LEU A 113 -20.91 16.47 20.87
N TYR A 114 -21.08 17.66 21.44
CA TYR A 114 -22.17 17.99 22.36
C TYR A 114 -23.27 18.82 21.71
N HIS A 115 -23.16 19.10 20.40
CA HIS A 115 -24.15 19.87 19.67
C HIS A 115 -25.12 18.93 18.95
N GLY A 116 -26.38 18.90 19.38
CA GLY A 116 -27.45 18.17 18.70
C GLY A 116 -27.36 16.64 18.80
N LEU A 117 -28.08 15.95 17.92
CA LEU A 117 -28.23 14.49 17.90
C LEU A 117 -27.46 13.87 16.73
N SER A 118 -26.78 12.76 17.00
CA SER A 118 -25.96 12.07 15.97
C SER A 118 -26.79 11.44 14.85
N HIS A 119 -28.06 11.16 15.11
CA HIS A 119 -28.98 10.62 14.11
C HIS A 119 -29.22 11.60 12.95
N ASP A 120 -29.30 12.90 13.26
CA ASP A 120 -29.59 13.94 12.28
C ASP A 120 -28.32 14.49 11.62
N GLY A 121 -27.19 13.77 11.77
CA GLY A 121 -25.89 14.15 11.24
C GLY A 121 -25.13 15.17 12.10
N GLU A 122 -25.67 15.57 13.25
CA GLU A 122 -25.02 16.49 14.19
C GLU A 122 -24.17 15.73 15.24
N GLY A 123 -23.69 16.43 16.26
CA GLY A 123 -23.05 15.80 17.41
C GLY A 123 -21.79 15.02 17.06
N ARG A 124 -21.80 13.75 17.46
CA ARG A 124 -20.71 12.81 17.18
C ARG A 124 -20.52 12.54 15.69
N ALA A 125 -21.59 12.49 14.89
CA ALA A 125 -21.47 12.25 13.46
C ALA A 125 -20.72 13.40 12.77
N LEU A 126 -21.09 14.64 13.11
CA LEU A 126 -20.45 15.85 12.62
C LEU A 126 -19.00 15.98 13.11
N TYR A 127 -18.73 15.60 14.36
CA TYR A 127 -17.36 15.52 14.88
C TYR A 127 -16.49 14.56 14.06
N LEU A 128 -16.97 13.35 13.79
CA LEU A 128 -16.21 12.33 13.07
C LEU A 128 -15.95 12.75 11.62
N SER A 129 -16.94 13.33 10.94
CA SER A 129 -16.77 13.84 9.58
C SER A 129 -15.73 14.96 9.53
N HIS A 130 -15.76 15.89 10.48
CA HIS A 130 -14.79 16.96 10.59
C HIS A 130 -13.39 16.45 10.93
N ARG A 131 -13.28 15.43 11.80
CA ARG A 131 -12.00 14.82 12.19
C ARG A 131 -11.42 13.94 11.08
N TYR A 132 -12.26 13.39 10.21
CA TYR A 132 -11.83 12.57 9.06
C TYR A 132 -11.20 13.41 7.95
N LYS A 133 -11.66 14.66 7.75
CA LYS A 133 -11.08 15.60 6.77
C LYS A 133 -9.63 16.00 7.06
N LYS A 134 -9.16 15.84 8.30
CA LYS A 134 -7.79 16.17 8.69
C LYS A 134 -6.81 15.11 8.22
N THR A 135 -5.64 15.55 7.77
CA THR A 135 -4.59 14.64 7.32
C THR A 135 -4.08 13.78 8.48
N PRO A 136 -3.56 12.57 8.20
CA PRO A 136 -2.97 11.72 9.22
C PRO A 136 -1.83 12.42 9.99
N MET A 137 -1.01 13.24 9.32
CA MET A 137 0.08 14.00 9.94
C MET A 137 -0.39 15.01 11.00
N GLU A 138 -1.55 15.65 10.79
CA GLU A 138 -2.14 16.55 11.77
C GLU A 138 -2.83 15.81 12.92
N ARG A 139 -3.25 14.57 12.69
CA ARG A 139 -4.05 13.80 13.63
C ARG A 139 -3.22 12.95 14.59
N PHE A 140 -2.04 12.52 14.17
CA PHE A 140 -1.17 11.61 14.92
C PHE A 140 0.20 12.23 15.18
N TYR A 141 0.86 11.81 16.25
CA TYR A 141 2.24 12.23 16.54
C TYR A 141 3.24 11.50 15.64
N PHE A 142 2.96 10.25 15.32
CA PHE A 142 3.84 9.37 14.54
C PHE A 142 3.02 8.63 13.49
N PRO A 143 3.63 8.28 12.34
CA PRO A 143 2.98 7.43 11.34
C PRO A 143 2.74 6.04 11.93
N ILE A 144 1.52 5.52 11.75
CA ILE A 144 1.17 4.18 12.25
C ILE A 144 1.54 3.10 11.24
N VAL A 145 1.51 3.45 9.94
CA VAL A 145 1.72 2.51 8.83
C VAL A 145 2.74 3.11 7.85
N SER A 146 3.52 2.27 7.17
CA SER A 146 4.48 2.68 6.14
C SER A 146 3.82 3.39 4.95
N SER A 147 2.54 3.11 4.66
CA SER A 147 1.75 3.80 3.64
C SER A 147 1.41 5.26 3.98
N TRP A 148 1.86 5.78 5.12
CA TRP A 148 1.80 7.20 5.43
C TRP A 148 3.09 7.95 5.10
N GLU A 149 4.13 7.24 4.69
CA GLU A 149 5.36 7.86 4.18
C GLU A 149 5.28 8.04 2.66
N TYR A 150 4.60 7.11 2.00
CA TYR A 150 4.36 7.05 0.56
C TYR A 150 2.88 6.76 0.31
N GLY A 151 2.26 7.27 -0.75
CA GLY A 151 0.92 6.80 -1.14
C GLY A 151 -0.22 7.74 -0.81
N TRP A 152 -0.24 8.26 0.42
CA TRP A 152 -1.42 8.95 0.93
C TRP A 152 -1.61 10.37 0.35
N ASP A 153 -0.54 10.97 -0.17
CA ASP A 153 -0.52 12.38 -0.62
C ASP A 153 -0.44 12.55 -2.15
N TYR A 154 -0.64 11.46 -2.91
CA TYR A 154 -0.50 11.45 -4.38
C TYR A 154 -1.46 12.38 -5.13
N GLY A 155 -2.42 13.01 -4.44
CA GLY A 155 -3.36 13.96 -5.02
C GLY A 155 -3.12 15.42 -4.62
N SER A 156 -2.20 15.71 -3.67
CA SER A 156 -1.98 17.09 -3.19
C SER A 156 -0.65 17.68 -3.64
N ASN A 157 0.37 16.86 -3.85
CA ASN A 157 1.67 17.34 -4.31
C ASN A 157 1.72 17.41 -5.84
N GLU A 158 1.73 18.66 -6.29
CA GLU A 158 2.20 19.14 -7.59
C GLU A 158 1.49 18.57 -8.81
N ALA A 159 0.90 19.47 -9.61
CA ALA A 159 0.47 19.12 -10.95
C ALA A 159 1.65 18.40 -11.63
N PHE A 160 1.46 17.16 -12.06
CA PHE A 160 2.42 16.47 -12.89
C PHE A 160 2.61 17.33 -14.15
N GLU A 161 3.61 18.20 -14.13
CA GLU A 161 3.97 19.01 -15.28
C GLU A 161 4.46 18.04 -16.34
N CYS A 162 3.59 17.75 -17.32
CA CYS A 162 3.98 16.98 -18.48
C CYS A 162 5.24 17.65 -19.08
N PRO A 163 6.36 16.91 -19.23
CA PRO A 163 7.58 17.48 -19.78
C PRO A 163 7.27 18.13 -21.13
N LYS A 164 7.59 19.42 -21.28
CA LYS A 164 7.27 20.21 -22.49
C LYS A 164 7.82 19.60 -23.79
N HIS A 165 8.80 18.70 -23.70
CA HIS A 165 9.39 18.01 -24.83
C HIS A 165 9.59 16.52 -24.50
N GLY A 166 8.52 15.73 -24.62
CA GLY A 166 8.64 14.28 -24.72
C GLY A 166 9.13 13.91 -26.13
N ARG A 167 10.30 13.27 -26.24
CA ARG A 167 10.78 12.75 -27.53
C ARG A 167 9.98 11.48 -27.84
N SER A 168 9.18 11.54 -28.90
CA SER A 168 8.46 10.42 -29.51
C SER A 168 9.39 9.35 -30.05
#